data_AF-A0A6P9CYN3-F1
#
_entry.id   AF-A0A6P9CYN3-F1
#
_cell.length_a   1.000
_cell.length_b   1.000
_cell.length_c   1.000
_cell.angle_alpha   90.00
_cell.angle_beta   90.00
_cell.angle_gamma   90.00
#
_symmetry.space_group_name_H-M   'P 1'
#
loop_
_entity.id
_entity.type
_entity.pdbx_description
1 polymer ?
#
loop_
_entity_poly.entity_id
_entity_poly.type
_entity_poly.pdbx_seq_one_letter_code
_entity_poly.pdbx_strand_id
1 'polypeptide(L)'
;MASFLKGLNNKQRRAHYFTKDFVKVKQIPTWKEMAKSARIQQPEETNYPKDNNLNGKISLFRGDITKLEVDAIVNAANSSLLGGGGGKFSN
;
A
#
# COMPACT_ATOMS: atom_id res chain seq x y z
N MET A 1 2.35 -21.54 13.14
CA MET A 1 1.92 -20.12 13.14
C MET A 1 1.34 -19.67 11.78
N ALA A 2 2.05 -19.86 10.66
CA ALA A 2 1.54 -19.46 9.34
C ALA A 2 0.22 -20.15 8.94
N SER A 3 0.07 -21.44 9.24
CA SER A 3 -1.16 -22.23 9.03
C SER A 3 -2.33 -21.76 9.88
N PHE A 4 -2.08 -21.32 11.12
CA PHE A 4 -3.11 -20.78 12.02
C PHE A 4 -3.76 -19.52 11.43
N LEU A 5 -2.95 -18.54 11.02
CA LEU A 5 -3.47 -17.28 10.48
C LEU A 5 -4.23 -17.44 9.16
N LYS A 6 -3.88 -18.46 8.34
CA LYS A 6 -4.59 -18.76 7.08
C LYS A 6 -6.02 -19.26 7.30
N GLY A 7 -6.31 -19.87 8.45
CA GLY A 7 -7.66 -20.36 8.78
C GLY A 7 -8.62 -19.28 9.28
N LEU A 8 -8.13 -18.05 9.52
CA LEU A 8 -8.92 -16.96 10.08
C LEU A 8 -9.45 -16.04 8.98
N ASN A 9 -10.68 -15.55 9.15
CA ASN A 9 -11.20 -14.46 8.32
C ASN A 9 -10.57 -13.11 8.73
N ASN A 10 -10.74 -12.07 7.91
CA ASN A 10 -10.13 -10.75 8.18
C ASN A 10 -10.56 -10.13 9.52
N LYS A 11 -11.79 -10.36 9.99
CA LYS A 11 -12.24 -9.85 11.31
C LYS A 11 -11.48 -10.51 12.46
N GLN A 12 -11.26 -11.82 12.38
CA GLN A 12 -10.50 -12.59 13.36
C GLN A 12 -9.01 -12.25 13.29
N ARG A 13 -8.43 -12.14 12.09
CA ARG A 13 -7.01 -11.79 11.89
C ARG A 13 -6.62 -10.47 12.57
N ARG A 14 -7.52 -9.48 12.58
CA ARG A 14 -7.30 -8.17 13.22
C ARG A 14 -7.02 -8.25 14.72
N ALA A 15 -7.51 -9.27 15.42
CA ALA A 15 -7.18 -9.48 16.84
C ALA A 15 -5.71 -9.88 17.06
N HIS A 16 -5.04 -10.33 16.00
CA HIS A 16 -3.64 -10.79 16.01
C HIS A 16 -2.68 -9.80 15.32
N TYR A 17 -3.16 -8.62 14.90
CA TYR A 17 -2.28 -7.60 14.33
C TYR A 17 -1.43 -6.97 15.43
N PHE A 18 -0.20 -6.60 15.07
CA PHE A 18 0.70 -5.89 16.00
C PHE A 18 0.19 -4.48 16.31
N THR A 19 -0.70 -3.92 15.47
CA THR A 19 -1.30 -2.60 15.66
C THR A 19 -2.82 -2.63 15.54
N LYS A 20 -3.48 -1.67 16.22
CA LYS A 20 -4.92 -1.43 16.15
C LYS A 20 -5.31 -0.37 15.09
N ASP A 21 -4.35 0.43 14.63
CA ASP A 21 -4.55 1.53 13.67
C ASP A 21 -4.25 1.14 12.22
N PHE A 22 -4.55 -0.10 11.85
CA PHE A 22 -4.35 -0.61 10.49
C PHE A 22 -5.25 0.11 9.46
N VAL A 23 -4.73 0.25 8.24
CA VAL A 23 -5.42 0.90 7.11
C VAL A 23 -5.94 -0.16 6.16
N LYS A 24 -7.24 -0.15 5.89
CA LYS A 24 -7.86 -1.10 4.95
C LYS A 24 -7.63 -0.65 3.51
N VAL A 25 -7.45 -1.58 2.58
CA VAL A 25 -7.36 -1.29 1.13
C VAL A 25 -8.49 -0.36 0.67
N LYS A 26 -9.72 -0.58 1.16
CA LYS A 26 -10.90 0.23 0.81
C LYS A 26 -10.84 1.70 1.25
N GLN A 27 -9.92 2.05 2.17
CA GLN A 27 -9.72 3.41 2.65
C GLN A 27 -8.67 4.16 1.83
N ILE A 28 -7.90 3.46 0.98
CA ILE A 28 -6.84 4.05 0.18
C ILE A 28 -7.46 4.45 -1.17
N PRO A 29 -7.47 5.74 -1.53
CA PRO A 29 -8.00 6.17 -2.81
C PRO A 29 -7.13 5.63 -3.95
N THR A 30 -7.77 5.24 -5.04
CA THR A 30 -7.12 4.94 -6.31
C THR A 30 -6.54 6.22 -6.92
N TRP A 31 -5.62 6.09 -7.86
CA TRP A 31 -5.09 7.21 -8.63
C TRP A 31 -6.20 7.96 -9.35
N LYS A 32 -7.19 7.24 -9.90
CA LYS A 32 -8.39 7.84 -10.52
C LYS A 32 -9.16 8.74 -9.55
N GLU A 33 -9.36 8.31 -8.31
CA GLU A 33 -10.06 9.10 -7.29
C GLU A 33 -9.20 10.28 -6.81
N MET A 34 -7.92 10.03 -6.55
CA MET A 34 -7.00 11.04 -6.03
C MET A 34 -6.73 12.15 -7.05
N ALA A 35 -6.47 11.81 -8.32
CA ALA A 35 -6.25 12.80 -9.37
C ALA A 35 -7.49 13.68 -9.58
N LYS A 36 -8.70 13.09 -9.45
CA LYS A 36 -9.95 13.85 -9.50
C LYS A 36 -10.10 14.80 -8.31
N SER A 37 -9.83 14.34 -7.08
CA SER A 37 -9.94 15.19 -5.88
C SER A 37 -8.90 16.31 -5.86
N ALA A 38 -7.69 16.03 -6.33
CA ALA A 38 -6.60 17.00 -6.42
C ALA A 38 -6.68 17.90 -7.67
N ARG A 39 -7.69 17.70 -8.54
CA ARG A 39 -7.87 18.42 -9.81
C ARG A 39 -6.59 18.44 -10.67
N ILE A 40 -5.88 17.32 -10.71
CA ILE A 40 -4.66 17.18 -11.50
C ILE A 40 -5.02 17.37 -12.97
N GLN A 41 -4.39 18.36 -13.60
CA GLN A 41 -4.53 18.59 -15.03
C GLN A 41 -3.74 17.52 -15.80
N GLN A 42 -4.28 17.11 -16.95
CA GLN A 42 -3.55 16.18 -17.80
C GLN A 42 -2.34 16.91 -18.41
N PRO A 43 -1.16 16.28 -18.45
CA PRO A 43 0.00 16.85 -19.14
C PRO A 43 -0.31 17.06 -20.63
N GLU A 44 0.25 18.10 -21.23
CA GLU A 44 0.11 18.38 -22.66
C GLU A 44 0.78 17.29 -23.53
N GLU A 45 1.91 16.75 -23.05
CA GLU A 45 2.62 15.64 -23.68
C GLU A 45 2.75 14.45 -22.73
N THR A 46 2.48 13.25 -23.23
CA THR A 46 2.59 12.01 -22.46
C THR A 46 3.24 10.91 -23.27
N ASN A 47 4.15 10.14 -22.65
CA ASN A 47 4.73 8.95 -23.25
C ASN A 47 3.75 7.75 -23.28
N TYR A 48 2.66 7.83 -22.51
CA TYR A 48 1.69 6.75 -22.35
C TYR A 48 0.26 7.30 -22.41
N PRO A 49 -0.65 6.64 -23.15
CA PRO A 49 -2.05 7.03 -23.18
C PRO A 49 -2.71 6.83 -21.81
N LYS A 50 -3.71 7.65 -21.50
CA LYS A 50 -4.49 7.52 -20.28
C LYS A 50 -5.30 6.21 -20.27
N ASP A 51 -5.08 5.39 -19.25
CA ASP A 51 -5.84 4.16 -19.03
C ASP A 51 -6.64 4.25 -17.71
N ASN A 52 -7.97 4.35 -17.83
CA ASN A 52 -8.87 4.45 -16.68
C ASN A 52 -8.97 3.15 -15.86
N ASN A 53 -8.69 2.00 -16.45
CA ASN A 53 -8.67 0.71 -15.77
C ASN A 53 -7.39 0.58 -14.92
N LEU A 54 -6.22 0.95 -15.45
CA LEU A 54 -4.98 1.01 -14.66
C LEU A 54 -5.08 2.07 -13.55
N ASN A 55 -5.61 3.25 -13.85
CA ASN A 55 -5.81 4.31 -12.86
C ASN A 55 -6.75 3.91 -11.71
N GLY A 56 -7.66 2.97 -11.94
CA GLY A 56 -8.55 2.41 -10.91
C GLY A 56 -7.94 1.28 -10.08
N LYS A 57 -6.70 0.86 -10.38
CA LYS A 57 -6.01 -0.26 -9.71
C LYS A 57 -4.77 0.17 -8.95
N ILE A 58 -4.20 1.33 -9.28
CA ILE A 58 -3.00 1.88 -8.66
C ILE A 58 -3.42 2.92 -7.63
N SER A 59 -2.73 2.97 -6.49
CA SER A 59 -2.88 4.01 -5.48
C SER A 59 -1.52 4.59 -5.10
N LEU A 60 -1.48 5.88 -4.80
CA LEU A 60 -0.33 6.50 -4.14
C LEU A 60 -0.65 6.65 -2.65
N PHE A 61 0.17 6.08 -1.80
CA PHE A 61 -0.02 6.09 -0.34
C PHE A 61 1.24 6.60 0.35
N ARG A 62 1.09 7.58 1.24
CA ARG A 62 2.15 8.09 2.11
C ARG A 62 1.83 7.73 3.56
N GLY A 63 2.64 6.87 4.15
CA GLY A 63 2.45 6.42 5.53
C GLY A 63 3.34 5.23 5.84
N ASP A 64 3.10 4.62 7.01
CA ASP A 64 3.79 3.40 7.43
C ASP A 64 3.23 2.17 6.70
N ILE A 65 4.05 1.55 5.85
CA ILE A 65 3.66 0.39 5.04
C ILE A 65 3.28 -0.83 5.90
N THR A 66 3.80 -0.92 7.14
CA THR A 66 3.52 -2.05 8.03
C THR A 66 2.08 -2.06 8.52
N LYS A 67 1.37 -0.93 8.43
CA LYS A 67 -0.03 -0.78 8.88
C LYS A 67 -1.06 -1.12 7.79
N LEU A 68 -0.64 -1.45 6.57
CA LEU A 68 -1.55 -1.74 5.46
C LEU A 68 -2.17 -3.14 5.60
N GLU A 69 -3.50 -3.23 5.68
CA GLU A 69 -4.27 -4.48 5.54
C GLU A 69 -4.39 -4.84 4.06
N VAL A 70 -3.31 -5.37 3.50
CA VAL A 70 -3.16 -5.86 2.11
C VAL A 70 -2.71 -7.32 2.11
N ASP A 71 -2.81 -7.99 0.96
CA ASP A 71 -2.41 -9.40 0.84
C ASP A 71 -0.89 -9.59 0.97
N ALA A 72 -0.11 -8.62 0.48
CA ALA A 72 1.34 -8.62 0.58
C ALA A 72 1.89 -7.19 0.65
N ILE A 73 2.98 -7.03 1.40
CA ILE A 73 3.84 -5.84 1.37
C ILE A 73 5.22 -6.27 0.89
N VAL A 74 5.92 -5.36 0.21
CA VAL A 74 7.29 -5.61 -0.26
C VAL A 74 8.26 -4.99 0.74
N ASN A 75 9.28 -5.76 1.13
CA ASN A 75 10.38 -5.28 1.96
C ASN A 75 11.59 -4.92 1.07
N ALA A 76 12.22 -3.77 1.33
CA ALA A 76 13.49 -3.39 0.72
C ALA A 76 14.65 -4.06 1.49
N ALA A 77 14.80 -5.38 1.32
CA ALA A 77 15.78 -6.19 2.04
C ALA A 77 17.19 -6.12 1.44
N ASN A 78 18.21 -6.36 2.27
CA ASN A 78 19.56 -6.69 1.79
C ASN A 78 19.65 -8.18 1.41
N SER A 79 20.78 -8.58 0.82
CA SER A 79 21.00 -9.94 0.31
C SER A 79 20.99 -11.04 1.38
N SER A 80 21.26 -10.73 2.65
CA SER A 80 21.26 -11.74 3.72
C SER A 80 19.86 -12.04 4.26
N LEU A 81 18.89 -11.17 4.01
CA LEU A 81 17.51 -11.24 4.54
C LEU A 81 17.43 -11.22 6.09
N LEU A 82 18.53 -10.93 6.79
CA LEU A 82 18.60 -10.90 8.26
C LEU A 82 18.18 -9.54 8.86
N GLY A 83 17.47 -8.72 8.08
CA GLY A 83 17.09 -7.37 8.47
C GLY A 83 18.24 -6.37 8.41
N GLY A 84 18.00 -5.17 8.92
CA GLY A 84 18.91 -4.03 8.92
C GLY A 84 18.20 -2.80 9.47
N GLY A 85 18.89 -1.66 9.52
CA GLY A 85 18.24 -0.37 9.82
C GLY A 85 17.48 0.17 8.61
N GLY A 86 16.45 0.99 8.84
CA GLY A 86 15.86 1.80 7.77
C GLY A 86 16.85 2.85 7.27
N GLY A 87 16.84 3.13 5.96
CA GLY A 87 17.63 4.23 5.40
C GLY A 87 17.27 5.54 6.09
N LYS A 88 18.26 6.32 6.51
CA LYS A 88 18.01 7.67 7.04
C LYS A 88 17.51 8.54 5.91
N PHE A 89 16.26 8.99 5.99
CA PHE A 89 15.80 10.15 5.22
C PHE A 89 16.12 11.39 6.06
N SER A 90 17.23 12.07 5.75
CA SER A 90 17.45 13.45 6.18
C SER A 90 16.63 14.34 5.25
N ASN A 91 15.72 15.14 5.83
CA ASN A 91 15.08 16.26 5.13
C ASN A 91 16.12 17.32 4.72
#